data_AF-A0A5Q4BBZ3-F1
#
_entry.id   AF-A0A5Q4BBZ3-F1
#
_cell.length_a   1.000
_cell.length_b   1.000
_cell.length_c   1.000
_cell.angle_alpha   90.00
_cell.angle_beta   90.00
_cell.angle_gamma   90.00
#
_symmetry.space_group_name_H-M   'P 1'
#
loop_
_entity.id
_entity.type
_entity.pdbx_description
1 polymer ?
#
loop_
_entity_poly.entity_id
_entity_poly.type
_entity_poly.pdbx_seq_one_letter_code
_entity_poly.pdbx_strand_id
1 'polypeptide(L)'
;MPDLTQTESSLRRLAILYTQLVIRRAELRPSLAEQSPHSPREDKFKLPARKTCTRALTNVIQDLNPDTDGVFWPSWTQLVFSSVCFTLMTMVVSSPDAEEASVWIADLQSTRRGLRLKVASFPFLRLGPLRIDALFWRGITNVLDLRPHTAIELGGIRDAPKRPTSQLTAAK
;
A
#
# COMPACT_ATOMS: atom_id res chain seq x y z
N MET A 1 -14.09 -15.44 24.86
CA MET A 1 -12.64 -15.65 25.07
C MET A 1 -11.99 -15.70 23.70
N PRO A 2 -11.05 -14.80 23.36
CA PRO A 2 -10.38 -14.83 22.07
C PRO A 2 -9.53 -16.11 21.93
N ASP A 3 -9.55 -16.73 20.75
CA ASP A 3 -8.75 -17.92 20.45
C ASP A 3 -7.27 -17.53 20.23
N LEU A 4 -6.45 -17.83 21.24
CA LEU A 4 -5.02 -17.54 21.25
C LEU A 4 -4.26 -18.32 20.17
N THR A 5 -4.73 -19.52 19.81
CA THR A 5 -4.04 -20.39 18.84
C THR A 5 -4.22 -19.87 17.41
N GLN A 6 -5.42 -19.37 17.10
CA GLN A 6 -5.70 -18.70 15.82
C GLN A 6 -4.89 -17.40 15.68
N THR A 7 -4.76 -16.64 16.76
CA THR A 7 -3.98 -15.41 16.79
C THR A 7 -2.49 -15.66 16.52
N GLU A 8 -1.90 -16.67 17.17
CA GLU A 8 -0.50 -17.06 16.97
C GLU A 8 -0.24 -17.50 15.52
N SER A 9 -1.18 -18.26 14.94
CA SER A 9 -1.15 -18.66 13.53
C SER A 9 -1.18 -17.45 12.58
N SER A 10 -2.06 -16.48 12.84
CA SER A 10 -2.16 -15.24 12.06
C SER A 10 -0.90 -14.38 12.16
N LEU A 11 -0.32 -14.23 13.35
CA LEU A 11 0.93 -13.50 13.57
C LEU A 11 2.11 -14.17 12.89
N ARG A 12 2.21 -15.50 12.96
CA ARG A 12 3.25 -16.27 12.27
C ARG A 12 3.15 -16.11 10.76
N ARG A 13 1.93 -16.22 10.21
CA ARG A 13 1.67 -15.97 8.79
C ARG A 13 2.07 -14.56 8.38
N LEU A 14 1.72 -13.55 9.18
CA LEU A 14 2.08 -12.16 8.94
C LEU A 14 3.61 -11.96 8.96
N ALA A 15 4.32 -12.57 9.90
CA ALA A 15 5.78 -12.49 10.01
C ALA A 15 6.48 -13.11 8.79
N ILE A 16 6.00 -14.27 8.32
CA ILE A 16 6.53 -14.95 7.12
C ILE A 16 6.32 -14.06 5.90
N LEU A 17 5.10 -13.56 5.70
CA LEU A 17 4.78 -12.69 4.57
C LEU A 17 5.59 -11.39 4.60
N TYR A 18 5.77 -10.79 5.78
CA TYR A 18 6.59 -9.59 5.93
C TYR A 18 8.06 -9.86 5.59
N THR A 19 8.61 -10.98 6.05
CA THR A 19 9.99 -11.38 5.75
C THR A 19 10.18 -11.56 4.25
N GLN A 20 9.24 -12.24 3.59
CA GLN A 20 9.22 -12.37 2.13
C GLN A 20 9.16 -11.01 1.43
N LEU A 21 8.30 -10.10 1.89
CA LEU A 21 8.19 -8.75 1.34
C LEU A 21 9.53 -8.00 1.43
N VAL A 22 10.20 -8.05 2.58
CA VAL A 22 11.48 -7.37 2.80
C VAL A 22 12.56 -7.95 1.90
N ILE A 23 12.63 -9.29 1.75
CA ILE A 23 13.57 -9.96 0.84
C ILE A 23 13.31 -9.52 -0.60
N ARG A 24 12.06 -9.57 -1.07
CA ARG A 24 11.69 -9.15 -2.45
C ARG A 24 11.95 -7.66 -2.69
N ARG A 25 11.84 -6.83 -1.66
CA ARG A 25 12.24 -5.41 -1.75
C ARG A 25 13.76 -5.23 -1.84
N ALA A 26 14.53 -6.03 -1.11
CA ALA A 26 15.99 -5.99 -1.19
C ALA A 26 16.49 -6.40 -2.58
N GLU A 27 15.83 -7.40 -3.19
CA GLU A 27 16.10 -7.86 -4.57
C GLU A 27 15.88 -6.79 -5.65
N LEU A 28 15.15 -5.71 -5.35
CA LEU A 28 14.97 -4.57 -6.28
C LEU A 28 16.12 -3.58 -6.28
N ARG A 29 16.95 -3.56 -5.23
CA ARG A 29 18.03 -2.57 -5.13
C ARG A 29 19.07 -2.71 -6.25
N PRO A 30 19.50 -3.93 -6.65
CA PRO A 30 20.43 -4.08 -7.76
C PRO A 30 19.84 -3.61 -9.09
N SER A 31 18.57 -3.90 -9.38
CA SER A 31 17.94 -3.48 -10.66
C SER A 31 17.62 -1.98 -10.72
N LEU A 32 17.47 -1.31 -9.57
CA LEU A 32 17.38 0.15 -9.51
C LEU A 32 18.76 0.84 -9.57
N ALA A 33 19.83 0.16 -9.13
CA ALA A 33 21.19 0.68 -9.15
C ALA A 33 21.91 0.46 -10.49
N GLU A 34 21.60 -0.64 -11.19
CA GLU A 34 22.19 -0.98 -12.47
C GLU A 34 21.35 -0.46 -13.64
N GLN A 35 21.63 0.77 -14.07
CA GLN A 35 21.47 1.17 -15.48
C GLN A 35 22.59 0.53 -16.35
N SER A 36 22.86 -0.76 -16.17
CA SER A 36 23.88 -1.49 -16.94
C SER A 36 23.19 -2.27 -18.07
N PRO A 37 23.56 -2.07 -19.35
CA PRO A 37 22.86 -2.65 -20.50
C PRO A 37 22.94 -4.18 -20.63
N HIS A 38 23.58 -4.89 -19.70
CA HIS A 38 23.92 -6.31 -19.85
C HIS A 38 23.42 -7.26 -18.75
N SER A 39 22.56 -6.84 -17.81
CA SER A 39 22.02 -7.79 -16.84
C SER A 39 20.88 -8.64 -17.45
N PRO A 40 20.82 -9.96 -17.20
CA PRO A 40 19.75 -10.80 -17.73
C PRO A 40 18.41 -10.34 -17.18
N ARG A 41 17.36 -10.58 -17.97
CA ARG A 41 15.92 -10.26 -17.76
C ARG A 41 15.28 -10.93 -16.52
N GLU A 42 15.95 -10.92 -15.37
CA GLU A 42 15.52 -11.53 -14.10
C GLU A 42 14.35 -10.78 -13.46
N ASP A 43 14.13 -9.52 -13.82
CA ASP A 43 13.04 -8.69 -13.29
C ASP A 43 11.65 -9.30 -13.53
N LYS A 44 11.48 -10.04 -14.63
CA LYS A 44 10.21 -10.69 -14.97
C LYS A 44 9.86 -11.86 -14.05
N PHE A 45 10.84 -12.57 -13.48
CA PHE A 45 10.59 -13.70 -12.58
C PHE A 45 10.35 -13.27 -11.13
N LYS A 46 10.88 -12.10 -10.74
CA LYS A 46 10.72 -11.54 -9.39
C LYS A 46 9.40 -10.78 -9.23
N LEU A 47 8.84 -10.27 -10.34
CA LEU A 47 7.55 -9.55 -10.35
C LEU A 47 6.39 -10.41 -9.82
N PRO A 48 6.10 -11.63 -10.31
CA PRO A 48 4.94 -12.41 -9.89
C PRO A 48 4.97 -12.76 -8.40
N ALA A 49 6.13 -13.17 -7.87
CA ALA A 49 6.28 -13.47 -6.45
C ALA A 49 6.02 -12.24 -5.57
N ARG A 50 6.47 -11.06 -6.02
CA ARG A 50 6.21 -9.78 -5.34
C ARG A 50 4.73 -9.41 -5.39
N LYS A 51 4.06 -9.59 -6.53
CA LYS A 51 2.61 -9.37 -6.68
C LYS A 51 1.82 -10.26 -5.72
N THR A 52 2.13 -11.55 -5.69
CA THR A 52 1.47 -12.53 -4.80
C THR A 52 1.68 -12.20 -3.33
N CYS A 53 2.91 -11.88 -2.92
CA CYS A 53 3.21 -11.51 -1.54
C CYS A 53 2.48 -10.22 -1.12
N THR A 54 2.47 -9.22 -2.00
CA THR A 54 1.78 -7.94 -1.75
C THR A 54 0.28 -8.16 -1.59
N ARG A 55 -0.36 -8.92 -2.49
CA ARG A 55 -1.78 -9.26 -2.40
C ARG A 55 -2.12 -10.08 -1.16
N ALA A 56 -1.27 -11.04 -0.80
CA ALA A 56 -1.47 -11.82 0.42
C ALA A 56 -1.48 -10.92 1.67
N LEU A 57 -0.59 -9.91 1.73
CA LEU A 57 -0.54 -8.96 2.83
C LEU A 57 -1.72 -7.96 2.82
N THR A 58 -2.17 -7.50 1.65
CA THR A 58 -3.38 -6.66 1.59
C THR A 58 -4.62 -7.43 2.02
N ASN A 59 -4.71 -8.73 1.69
CA ASN A 59 -5.81 -9.57 2.15
C ASN A 59 -5.83 -9.68 3.67
N VAL A 60 -4.68 -9.83 4.34
CA VAL A 60 -4.63 -9.77 5.81
C VAL A 60 -5.28 -8.48 6.34
N ILE A 61 -4.98 -7.32 5.74
CA ILE A 61 -5.62 -6.04 6.14
C ILE A 61 -7.13 -6.09 5.95
N GLN A 62 -7.61 -6.66 4.84
CA GLN A 62 -9.05 -6.74 4.53
C GLN A 62 -9.79 -7.74 5.41
N ASP A 63 -9.11 -8.79 5.86
CA ASP A 63 -9.70 -9.85 6.68
C ASP A 63 -9.72 -9.52 8.17
N LEU A 64 -8.94 -8.52 8.63
CA LEU A 64 -8.93 -8.09 10.04
C LEU A 64 -10.34 -7.78 10.56
N ASN A 65 -10.83 -8.55 11.51
CA ASN A 65 -12.13 -8.35 12.12
C ASN A 65 -11.97 -7.84 13.57
N PRO A 66 -12.51 -6.66 13.92
CA PRO A 66 -12.36 -6.11 15.27
C PRO A 66 -12.90 -7.02 16.38
N ASP A 67 -13.90 -7.86 16.09
CA ASP A 67 -14.54 -8.73 17.07
C ASP A 67 -13.71 -9.98 17.38
N THR A 68 -12.91 -10.46 16.43
CA THR A 68 -12.09 -11.67 16.58
C THR A 68 -10.61 -11.36 16.78
N ASP A 69 -10.14 -10.25 16.22
CA ASP A 69 -8.71 -9.93 16.08
C ASP A 69 -8.27 -8.77 16.98
N GLY A 70 -9.14 -8.26 17.87
CA GLY A 70 -8.84 -7.20 18.83
C GLY A 70 -7.79 -7.57 19.91
N VAL A 71 -7.09 -8.68 19.74
CA VAL A 71 -6.04 -9.21 20.62
C VAL A 71 -4.76 -8.38 20.51
N PHE A 72 -3.81 -8.55 21.43
CA PHE A 72 -2.52 -7.85 21.42
C PHE A 72 -1.72 -8.14 20.14
N TRP A 73 -1.45 -7.08 19.36
CA TRP A 73 -0.57 -7.14 18.19
C TRP A 73 0.84 -6.64 18.58
N PRO A 74 1.91 -7.38 18.26
CA PRO A 74 3.27 -6.92 18.49
C PRO A 74 3.59 -5.59 17.80
N SER A 75 4.48 -4.80 18.37
CA SER A 75 4.86 -3.48 17.83
C SER A 75 5.41 -3.52 16.40
N TRP A 76 6.06 -4.62 15.99
CA TRP A 76 6.59 -4.78 14.63
C TRP A 76 5.49 -4.82 13.56
N THR A 77 4.24 -5.13 13.91
CA THR A 77 3.12 -5.22 12.98
C THR A 77 2.80 -3.87 12.33
N GLN A 78 2.99 -2.77 13.06
CA GLN A 78 2.88 -1.41 12.53
C GLN A 78 3.85 -1.17 11.35
N LEU A 79 5.07 -1.72 11.42
CA LEU A 79 6.04 -1.64 10.33
C LEU A 79 5.63 -2.48 9.12
N VAL A 80 4.98 -3.62 9.34
CA VAL A 80 4.47 -4.49 8.27
C VAL A 80 3.44 -3.74 7.45
N PHE A 81 2.38 -3.25 8.07
CA PHE A 81 1.29 -2.56 7.37
C PHE A 81 1.79 -1.28 6.68
N SER A 82 2.73 -0.59 7.31
CA SER A 82 3.38 0.55 6.68
C SER A 82 4.22 0.15 5.45
N SER A 83 4.87 -1.01 5.50
CA SER A 83 5.63 -1.55 4.36
C SER A 83 4.73 -2.01 3.22
N VAL A 84 3.55 -2.56 3.52
CA VAL A 84 2.52 -2.89 2.50
C VAL A 84 2.13 -1.64 1.72
N CYS A 85 1.86 -0.54 2.43
CA CYS A 85 1.53 0.74 1.81
C CYS A 85 2.65 1.22 0.87
N PHE A 86 3.90 1.14 1.32
CA PHE A 86 5.07 1.49 0.50
C PHE A 86 5.22 0.60 -0.72
N THR A 87 5.03 -0.71 -0.56
CA THR A 87 5.13 -1.65 -1.68
C THR A 87 4.05 -1.41 -2.71
N LEU A 88 2.80 -1.16 -2.31
CA LEU A 88 1.72 -0.80 -3.25
C LEU A 88 2.08 0.44 -4.07
N MET A 89 2.62 1.47 -3.43
CA MET A 89 3.14 2.66 -4.15
C MET A 89 4.27 2.30 -5.10
N THR A 90 5.21 1.47 -4.67
CA THR A 90 6.32 1.02 -5.52
C THR A 90 5.81 0.25 -6.73
N MET A 91 4.77 -0.58 -6.57
CA MET A 91 4.14 -1.31 -7.67
C MET A 91 3.52 -0.34 -8.67
N VAL A 92 2.78 0.67 -8.22
CA VAL A 92 2.17 1.69 -9.11
C VAL A 92 3.23 2.41 -9.94
N VAL A 93 4.33 2.89 -9.31
CA VAL A 93 5.39 3.62 -10.02
C VAL A 93 6.17 2.72 -10.97
N SER A 94 6.37 1.46 -10.58
CA SER A 94 7.14 0.49 -11.37
C SER A 94 6.30 -0.20 -12.46
N SER A 95 4.99 0.05 -12.53
CA SER A 95 4.09 -0.61 -13.49
C SER A 95 4.52 -0.38 -14.93
N PRO A 96 4.67 -1.45 -15.75
CA PRO A 96 5.14 -1.38 -17.14
C PRO A 96 4.21 -0.61 -18.07
N ASP A 97 2.91 -0.69 -17.82
CA ASP A 97 1.84 -0.13 -18.63
C ASP A 97 0.69 0.40 -17.76
N ALA A 98 -0.25 1.09 -18.40
CA ALA A 98 -1.42 1.71 -17.77
C ALA A 98 -2.33 0.65 -17.13
N GLU A 99 -2.54 -0.47 -17.81
CA GLU A 99 -3.43 -1.52 -17.32
C GLU A 99 -2.95 -2.06 -15.97
N GLU A 100 -1.66 -2.41 -15.86
CA GLU A 100 -1.07 -2.85 -14.60
C GLU A 100 -1.07 -1.75 -13.54
N ALA A 101 -0.79 -0.49 -13.92
CA ALA A 101 -0.85 0.65 -13.01
C ALA A 101 -2.25 0.82 -12.40
N SER A 102 -3.30 0.74 -13.22
CA SER A 102 -4.69 0.89 -12.80
C SER A 102 -5.09 -0.14 -11.73
N VAL A 103 -4.64 -1.39 -11.88
CA VAL A 103 -4.88 -2.47 -10.92
C VAL A 103 -4.23 -2.15 -9.58
N TRP A 104 -2.96 -1.72 -9.58
CA TRP A 104 -2.27 -1.38 -8.33
C TRP A 104 -2.81 -0.11 -7.69
N ILE A 105 -3.30 0.85 -8.48
CA ILE A 105 -3.97 2.04 -7.98
C ILE A 105 -5.27 1.65 -7.28
N ALA A 106 -6.06 0.75 -7.87
CA ALA A 106 -7.27 0.23 -7.25
C ALA A 106 -6.96 -0.50 -5.93
N ASP A 107 -5.94 -1.37 -5.91
CA ASP A 107 -5.47 -2.06 -4.71
C ASP A 107 -4.98 -1.08 -3.63
N LEU A 108 -4.26 -0.02 -4.02
CA LEU A 108 -3.79 1.04 -3.11
C LEU A 108 -4.96 1.81 -2.50
N GLN A 109 -5.96 2.19 -3.30
CA GLN A 109 -7.15 2.88 -2.81
C GLN A 109 -8.01 2.00 -1.90
N SER A 110 -8.21 0.74 -2.27
CA SER A 110 -8.94 -0.24 -1.48
C SER A 110 -8.27 -0.46 -0.12
N THR A 111 -6.94 -0.66 -0.13
CA THR A 111 -6.15 -0.81 1.09
C THR A 111 -6.21 0.45 1.96
N ARG A 112 -6.08 1.65 1.36
CA ARG A 112 -6.21 2.93 2.07
C ARG A 112 -7.57 3.06 2.76
N ARG A 113 -8.66 2.72 2.05
CA ARG A 113 -10.02 2.74 2.60
C ARG A 113 -10.16 1.75 3.76
N GLY A 114 -9.72 0.51 3.57
CA GLY A 114 -9.74 -0.53 4.60
C GLY A 114 -8.98 -0.12 5.87
N LEU A 115 -7.76 0.41 5.72
CA LEU A 115 -6.97 0.90 6.85
C LEU A 115 -7.68 2.03 7.61
N ARG A 116 -8.33 2.97 6.91
CA ARG A 116 -9.06 4.08 7.53
C ARG A 116 -10.28 3.62 8.33
N LEU A 117 -11.01 2.64 7.82
CA LEU A 117 -12.16 2.07 8.54
C LEU A 117 -11.72 1.32 9.80
N LYS A 118 -10.56 0.66 9.73
CA LYS A 118 -10.05 -0.23 10.77
C LYS A 118 -9.17 0.45 11.82
N VAL A 119 -8.65 1.65 11.55
CA VAL A 119 -7.67 2.33 12.42
C VAL A 119 -8.22 2.65 13.82
N ALA A 120 -9.53 2.83 13.96
CA ALA A 120 -10.19 3.07 15.23
C ALA A 120 -10.13 1.84 16.15
N SER A 121 -10.34 0.66 15.56
CA SER A 121 -10.29 -0.63 16.26
C SER A 121 -8.87 -1.19 16.40
N PHE A 122 -7.96 -0.79 15.52
CA PHE A 122 -6.60 -1.33 15.44
C PHE A 122 -5.55 -0.20 15.41
N PRO A 123 -5.09 0.28 16.59
CA PRO A 123 -4.16 1.41 16.67
C PRO A 123 -2.83 1.21 15.93
N PHE A 124 -2.35 -0.03 15.80
CA PHE A 124 -1.13 -0.36 15.07
C PHE A 124 -1.23 -0.09 13.55
N LEU A 125 -2.45 0.07 13.01
CA LEU A 125 -2.64 0.43 11.60
C LEU A 125 -2.33 1.91 11.31
N ARG A 126 -2.28 2.78 12.33
CA ARG A 126 -2.20 4.26 12.18
C ARG A 126 -1.08 4.75 11.25
N LEU A 127 0.07 4.08 11.25
CA LEU A 127 1.20 4.51 10.43
C LEU A 127 0.96 4.34 8.93
N GLY A 128 0.16 3.35 8.52
CA GLY A 128 -0.14 3.08 7.11
C GLY A 128 -0.88 4.25 6.44
N PRO A 129 -2.09 4.63 6.93
CA PRO A 129 -2.85 5.76 6.43
C PRO A 129 -2.05 7.06 6.42
N LEU A 130 -1.30 7.37 7.48
CA LEU A 130 -0.50 8.60 7.55
C LEU A 130 0.49 8.71 6.38
N ARG A 131 1.18 7.61 6.05
CA ARG A 131 2.13 7.61 4.93
C ARG A 131 1.42 7.72 3.59
N ILE A 132 0.33 6.98 3.39
CA ILE A 132 -0.43 7.05 2.13
C ILE A 132 -1.04 8.44 1.94
N ASP A 133 -1.68 8.99 2.97
CA ASP A 133 -2.40 10.26 2.92
C ASP A 133 -1.49 11.44 2.59
N ALA A 134 -0.27 11.45 3.12
CA ALA A 134 0.73 12.48 2.82
C ALA A 134 1.06 12.54 1.31
N LEU A 135 1.17 11.40 0.64
CA LEU A 135 1.41 11.35 -0.81
C LEU A 135 0.19 11.79 -1.61
N PHE A 136 -1.01 11.34 -1.23
CA PHE A 136 -2.25 11.76 -1.91
C PHE A 136 -2.53 13.27 -1.74
N TRP A 137 -2.20 13.86 -0.59
CA TRP A 137 -2.36 15.29 -0.35
C TRP A 137 -1.39 16.15 -1.17
N ARG A 138 -0.12 15.74 -1.26
CA ARG A 138 0.89 16.47 -2.04
C ARG A 138 0.71 16.27 -3.55
N GLY A 139 -0.01 15.22 -3.95
CA GLY A 139 -0.19 14.78 -5.33
C GLY A 139 0.90 13.77 -5.69
N ILE A 140 0.52 12.56 -6.08
CA ILE A 140 1.46 11.45 -6.32
C ILE A 140 2.45 11.80 -7.44
N THR A 141 2.02 12.55 -8.45
CA THR A 141 2.83 13.12 -9.54
C THR A 141 3.89 14.12 -9.06
N ASN A 142 3.71 14.74 -7.89
CA ASN A 142 4.64 15.73 -7.34
C ASN A 142 5.70 15.09 -6.43
N VAL A 143 5.57 13.79 -6.14
CA VAL A 143 6.42 13.06 -5.19
C VAL A 143 7.13 11.89 -5.88
N LEU A 144 6.53 11.31 -6.91
CA LEU A 144 7.07 10.16 -7.63
C LEU A 144 7.31 10.56 -9.09
N ASP A 145 8.45 10.13 -9.65
CA ASP A 145 8.72 10.23 -11.08
C ASP A 145 7.86 9.20 -11.80
N LEU A 146 6.71 9.65 -12.29
CA LEU A 146 5.68 8.82 -12.88
C LEU A 146 5.87 8.77 -14.39
N ARG A 147 5.78 7.57 -14.97
CA ARG A 147 5.61 7.45 -16.41
C ARG A 147 4.33 8.18 -16.86
N PRO A 148 4.28 8.72 -18.09
CA PRO A 148 3.15 9.54 -18.54
C PRO A 148 1.79 8.87 -18.38
N HIS A 149 1.71 7.55 -18.58
CA HIS A 149 0.47 6.80 -18.46
C HIS A 149 -0.01 6.65 -17.00
N THR A 150 0.90 6.50 -16.02
CA THR A 150 0.52 6.40 -14.60
C THR A 150 0.11 7.76 -14.04
N ALA A 151 0.71 8.85 -14.53
CA ALA A 151 0.35 10.22 -14.17
C ALA A 151 -1.09 10.59 -14.60
N ILE A 152 -1.52 10.15 -15.78
CA ILE A 152 -2.87 10.42 -16.31
C ILE A 152 -3.94 9.72 -15.46
N GLU A 153 -3.77 8.43 -15.15
CA GLU A 153 -4.73 7.69 -14.31
C GLU A 153 -4.83 8.25 -12.89
N LEU A 154 -3.69 8.60 -12.30
CA LEU A 154 -3.63 9.21 -10.96
C LEU A 154 -4.20 10.64 -10.94
N GLY A 155 -4.08 11.38 -12.05
CA GLY A 155 -4.66 12.70 -12.24
C GLY A 155 -6.19 12.68 -12.31
N GLY A 156 -6.77 11.71 -13.03
CA GLY A 156 -8.23 11.56 -13.15
C GLY A 156 -8.96 11.23 -11.84
N ILE A 157 -8.26 10.68 -10.84
CA ILE A 157 -8.81 10.41 -9.50
C ILE A 157 -8.99 11.70 -8.67
N ARG A 158 -8.34 12.80 -9.06
CA ARG A 158 -8.38 14.07 -8.33
C ARG A 158 -9.62 14.92 -8.64
N ASP A 159 -10.38 14.56 -9.68
CA ASP A 159 -11.57 15.30 -10.16
C ASP A 159 -12.90 14.73 -9.65
N ALA A 160 -12.97 14.37 -8.37
CA ALA A 160 -14.26 14.33 -7.68
C ALA A 160 -14.60 15.79 -7.26
N PRO A 161 -15.81 16.30 -7.61
CA PRO A 161 -16.09 17.72 -7.50
C PRO A 161 -15.99 18.19 -6.05
N LYS A 162 -15.11 19.17 -5.81
CA LYS A 162 -15.15 19.98 -4.59
C LYS A 162 -16.54 20.61 -4.52
N ARG A 163 -17.34 20.17 -3.55
CA ARG A 163 -18.63 20.77 -3.21
C ARG A 163 -18.41 22.29 -3.06
N PRO A 164 -19.16 23.15 -3.78
CA PRO A 164 -18.92 24.58 -3.71
C PRO A 164 -19.16 25.04 -2.27
N THR A 165 -18.11 25.61 -1.68
CA THR A 165 -18.19 26.30 -0.40
C THR A 165 -19.07 27.53 -0.62
N SER A 166 -20.30 27.46 -0.13
CA SER A 166 -21.21 28.61 -0.09
C SER A 166 -20.44 29.79 0.50
N GLN A 167 -20.27 30.84 -0.29
CA GLN A 167 -19.71 32.09 0.20
C GLN A 167 -20.67 32.64 1.27
N LEU A 168 -20.22 32.59 2.52
CA LEU A 168 -20.78 33.40 3.59
C LEU A 168 -20.21 34.81 3.40
N THR A 169 -20.82 35.61 2.53
CA THR A 169 -20.62 37.07 2.53
C THR A 169 -21.33 37.64 3.75
N ALA A 170 -20.54 37.97 4.77
CA ALA A 170 -20.96 38.84 5.85
C ALA A 170 -20.68 40.31 5.48
N ALA A 171 -21.60 41.16 5.94
CA ALA A 171 -21.48 42.61 6.17
C ALA A 171 -21.56 43.55 4.95
N LYS A 172 -22.73 44.18 4.80
CA LYS A 172 -22.86 45.58 5.22
C LYS A 172 -24.25 45.83 5.83
#